data_AF-A0AAV6KZC9-F1
#
_entry.id   AF-A0AAV6KZC9-F1
#
_cell.length_a   1.000
_cell.length_b   1.000
_cell.length_c   1.000
_cell.angle_alpha   90.00
_cell.angle_beta   90.00
_cell.angle_gamma   90.00
#
_symmetry.space_group_name_H-M   'P 1'
#
loop_
_entity.id
_entity.type
_entity.pdbx_description
1 polymer ?
#
loop_
_entity_poly.entity_id
_entity_poly.type
_entity_poly.pdbx_seq_one_letter_code
_entity_poly.pdbx_strand_id
1 'polypeptide(L)'
;MATIIDAHGNCLKIKVPITATEIMLDEPRHVVSLVQLIRKTGRIPVMKADEELLVGEVYLVVLASRAHCKVSESEMVMIDSACEKRRQK
;
A
#
# COMPACT_ATOMS: atom_id res chain seq x y z
N MET A 1 -13.23 6.64 0.11
CA MET A 1 -12.00 6.53 0.91
C MET A 1 -11.08 5.53 0.24
N ALA A 2 -9.78 5.84 0.20
CA ALA A 2 -8.74 4.86 -0.06
C ALA A 2 -8.33 4.24 1.27
N THR A 3 -7.57 3.17 1.23
CA THR A 3 -7.12 2.58 2.48
C THR A 3 -5.71 2.03 2.38
N ILE A 4 -4.89 2.35 3.36
CA ILE A 4 -3.47 2.02 3.44
C ILE A 4 -3.26 0.83 4.37
N ILE A 5 -2.27 -0.01 4.05
CA ILE A 5 -1.68 -1.03 4.90
C ILE A 5 -0.29 -0.53 5.27
N ASP A 6 -0.01 -0.33 6.54
CA ASP A 6 1.32 0.10 7.01
C ASP A 6 2.31 -1.08 7.07
N ALA A 7 3.57 -0.79 7.41
CA ALA A 7 4.61 -1.81 7.55
C ALA A 7 4.34 -2.86 8.65
N HIS A 8 3.41 -2.59 9.56
CA HIS A 8 2.99 -3.49 10.63
C HIS A 8 1.75 -4.31 10.26
N GLY A 9 1.18 -4.10 9.07
CA GLY A 9 -0.03 -4.78 8.59
C GLY A 9 -1.33 -4.15 9.12
N ASN A 10 -1.28 -2.96 9.71
CA ASN A 10 -2.48 -2.24 10.14
C ASN A 10 -3.14 -1.54 8.95
N CYS A 11 -4.47 -1.49 8.98
CA CYS A 11 -5.26 -0.85 7.95
C CYS A 11 -5.76 0.53 8.39
N LEU A 12 -5.42 1.58 7.63
CA LEU A 12 -5.87 2.95 7.87
C LEU A 12 -6.73 3.47 6.70
N LYS A 13 -7.94 3.94 6.97
CA LYS A 13 -8.81 4.60 5.97
C LYS A 13 -8.41 6.06 5.80
N ILE A 14 -8.20 6.48 4.55
CA ILE A 14 -7.78 7.84 4.22
C ILE A 14 -8.82 8.48 3.29
N LYS A 15 -9.09 9.77 3.53
CA LYS A 15 -9.96 10.58 2.68
C LYS A 15 -9.23 10.90 1.37
N VAL A 16 -9.97 10.87 0.27
CA VAL A 16 -9.47 11.16 -1.08
C VAL A 16 -10.21 12.39 -1.62
N PRO A 17 -9.62 13.17 -2.55
CA PRO A 17 -8.33 12.94 -3.23
C PRO A 17 -7.13 13.18 -2.30
N ILE A 18 -6.09 12.36 -2.46
CA ILE A 18 -4.78 12.52 -1.82
C ILE A 18 -3.72 11.87 -2.73
N THR A 19 -2.59 12.51 -2.87
CA THR A 19 -1.46 12.05 -3.69
C THR A 19 -0.56 11.10 -2.91
N ALA A 20 0.21 10.28 -3.63
CA ALA A 20 1.24 9.46 -3.01
C ALA A 20 2.29 10.32 -2.27
N THR A 21 2.62 11.51 -2.77
CA THR A 21 3.53 12.45 -2.08
C THR A 21 3.03 12.82 -0.70
N GLU A 22 1.75 13.17 -0.57
CA GLU A 22 1.16 13.55 0.72
C GLU A 22 1.30 12.43 1.75
N ILE A 23 1.13 11.17 1.33
CA ILE A 23 1.38 10.00 2.19
C ILE A 23 2.87 9.85 2.54
N MET A 24 3.77 10.03 1.56
CA MET A 24 5.22 9.86 1.75
C MET A 24 5.86 10.99 2.58
N LEU A 25 5.22 12.15 2.68
CA LEU A 25 5.69 13.27 3.53
C LEU A 25 5.59 12.94 5.02
N ASP A 26 4.54 12.24 5.43
CA ASP A 26 4.32 11.83 6.82
C ASP A 26 5.35 10.76 7.27
N GLU A 27 5.77 9.91 6.33
CA GLU A 27 6.75 8.85 6.58
C GLU A 27 7.94 8.91 5.61
N PRO A 28 8.92 9.79 5.87
CA PRO A 28 10.09 9.89 5.00
C PRO A 28 10.79 8.54 4.93
N ARG A 29 11.21 8.16 3.71
CA ARG A 29 11.79 6.84 3.33
C ARG A 29 10.77 5.73 3.08
N HIS A 30 9.48 6.02 3.03
CA HIS A 30 8.49 5.05 2.57
C HIS A 30 7.99 5.36 1.16
N VAL A 31 7.50 4.32 0.49
CA VAL A 31 6.86 4.38 -0.81
C VAL A 31 5.48 3.75 -0.72
N VAL A 32 4.59 4.22 -1.59
CA VAL A 32 3.21 3.74 -1.70
C VAL A 32 3.13 2.79 -2.89
N SER A 33 2.44 1.67 -2.69
CA SER A 33 2.28 0.61 -3.68
C SER A 33 0.85 0.13 -3.76
N LEU A 34 0.29 -0.01 -4.97
CA LEU A 34 -1.05 -0.57 -5.16
C LEU A 34 -1.05 -2.09 -4.94
N VAL A 35 -1.81 -2.59 -3.96
CA VAL A 35 -1.83 -4.01 -3.60
C VAL A 35 -2.31 -4.89 -4.75
N GLN A 36 -3.25 -4.42 -5.57
CA GLN A 36 -3.69 -5.16 -6.74
C GLN A 36 -2.53 -5.47 -7.71
N LEU A 37 -1.60 -4.53 -7.88
CA LEU A 37 -0.43 -4.73 -8.73
C LEU A 37 0.61 -5.65 -8.08
N ILE A 38 0.72 -5.61 -6.74
CA ILE A 38 1.54 -6.57 -5.99
C ILE A 38 1.01 -7.99 -6.22
N ARG A 39 -0.29 -8.21 -6.08
CA ARG A 39 -0.94 -9.51 -6.35
C ARG A 39 -0.71 -10.01 -7.76
N LYS A 40 -0.76 -9.11 -8.74
CA LYS A 40 -0.57 -9.46 -10.15
C LYS A 40 0.89 -9.80 -10.49
N THR A 41 1.86 -9.15 -9.86
CA THR A 41 3.28 -9.21 -10.28
C THR A 41 4.21 -9.90 -9.29
N GLY A 42 3.77 -10.12 -8.05
CA GLY A 42 4.59 -10.61 -6.94
C GLY A 42 5.71 -9.64 -6.52
N ARG A 43 5.67 -8.38 -6.96
CA ARG A 43 6.67 -7.36 -6.66
C ARG A 43 6.01 -6.09 -6.13
N ILE A 44 6.81 -5.25 -5.48
CA ILE A 44 6.37 -3.98 -4.90
C ILE A 44 6.51 -2.88 -5.97
N PRO A 45 5.44 -2.45 -6.67
CA PRO A 45 5.51 -1.33 -7.59
C PRO A 45 5.51 -0.02 -6.80
N VAL A 46 6.22 0.98 -7.27
CA VAL A 46 6.23 2.30 -6.65
C VAL A 46 5.29 3.22 -7.41
N MET A 47 4.33 3.81 -6.71
CA MET A 47 3.52 4.90 -7.26
C MET A 47 4.39 6.15 -7.46
N LYS A 48 4.10 6.90 -8.51
CA LYS A 48 4.74 8.21 -8.70
C LYS A 48 4.22 9.18 -7.65
N ALA A 49 5.06 10.15 -7.31
CA ALA A 49 4.77 11.19 -6.33
C ALA A 49 3.43 11.92 -6.61
N ASP A 50 3.15 12.19 -7.88
CA ASP A 50 1.98 12.92 -8.38
C ASP A 50 0.74 12.04 -8.62
N GLU A 51 0.84 10.71 -8.47
CA GLU A 51 -0.30 9.82 -8.62
C GLU A 51 -1.25 9.91 -7.40
N GLU A 52 -2.54 10.07 -7.68
CA GLU A 52 -3.58 10.10 -6.65
C GLU A 52 -4.03 8.69 -6.23
N LEU A 53 -4.37 8.55 -4.95
CA LEU A 53 -5.02 7.36 -4.43
C LEU A 53 -6.49 7.35 -4.85
N LEU A 54 -6.93 6.19 -5.34
CA LEU A 54 -8.27 5.97 -5.86
C LEU A 54 -9.22 5.46 -4.77
N VAL A 55 -10.49 5.83 -4.89
CA VAL A 55 -11.57 5.36 -4.00
C VAL A 55 -11.68 3.84 -4.06
N GLY A 56 -11.75 3.19 -2.90
CA GLY A 56 -11.95 1.74 -2.81
C GLY A 56 -10.67 0.91 -2.98
N GLU A 57 -9.58 1.53 -3.44
CA GLU A 57 -8.30 0.85 -3.64
C GLU A 57 -7.53 0.67 -2.33
N VAL A 58 -6.67 -0.35 -2.37
CA VAL A 58 -5.83 -0.76 -1.24
C VAL A 58 -4.37 -0.53 -1.57
N TYR A 59 -3.72 0.25 -0.73
CA TYR A 59 -2.32 0.59 -0.88
C TYR A 59 -1.50 0.00 0.26
N LEU A 60 -0.24 -0.31 -0.02
CA LEU A 60 0.75 -0.76 0.93
C LEU A 60 1.83 0.33 1.05
N VAL A 61 2.19 0.69 2.28
CA VAL A 61 3.31 1.58 2.59
C VAL A 61 4.47 0.73 3.08
N VAL A 62 5.60 0.83 2.40
CA VAL A 62 6.83 0.08 2.73
C VAL A 62 8.04 0.98 2.60
N LEU A 63 9.15 0.57 3.22
CA LEU A 63 10.43 1.25 3.02
C LEU A 63 10.79 1.34 1.53
N ALA A 64 11.33 2.47 1.10
CA ALA A 64 11.80 2.71 -0.26
C ALA A 64 12.87 1.70 -0.69
N SER A 65 13.64 1.13 0.25
CA SER A 65 14.59 0.04 -0.02
C SER A 65 13.93 -1.25 -0.51
N ARG A 66 12.61 -1.40 -0.32
CA ARG A 66 11.80 -2.52 -0.78
C ARG A 66 11.20 -2.29 -2.17
N ALA A 67 11.40 -1.11 -2.76
CA ALA A 67 10.94 -0.81 -4.11
C ALA A 67 11.41 -1.89 -5.11
N HIS A 68 10.47 -2.42 -5.89
CA HIS A 68 10.70 -3.46 -6.90
C HIS A 68 11.21 -4.81 -6.38
N CYS A 69 11.36 -4.98 -5.06
CA CYS A 69 11.66 -6.27 -4.44
C CYS A 69 10.49 -7.24 -4.65
N LYS A 70 10.81 -8.54 -4.65
CA LYS A 70 9.80 -9.59 -4.56
C LYS A 70 9.16 -9.57 -3.18
N VAL A 71 7.87 -9.86 -3.15
CA VAL A 71 7.13 -10.13 -1.91
C VAL A 71 7.28 -11.62 -1.61
N SER A 72 7.64 -11.97 -0.38
CA SER A 72 7.68 -13.37 0.06
C SER A 72 6.26 -13.93 0.20
N GLU A 73 6.11 -15.26 0.24
CA GLU A 73 4.80 -15.87 0.51
C GLU A 73 4.23 -15.45 1.86
N SER A 74 5.06 -15.35 2.90
CA SER A 74 4.63 -14.88 4.22
C SER A 74 4.15 -13.42 4.21
N GLU A 75 4.86 -12.54 3.51
CA GLU A 75 4.44 -11.15 3.33
C GLU A 75 3.14 -11.06 2.53
N MET A 76 2.98 -11.91 1.53
CA MET A 76 1.76 -11.98 0.73
C MET A 76 0.54 -12.38 1.58
N VAL A 77 0.69 -13.40 2.41
CA VAL A 77 -0.35 -13.84 3.35
C VAL A 77 -0.72 -12.71 4.32
N MET A 78 0.24 -11.93 4.80
CA MET A 78 -0.03 -10.77 5.66
C MET A 78 -0.84 -9.69 4.93
N ILE A 79 -0.46 -9.36 3.69
CA ILE A 79 -1.18 -8.38 2.86
C ILE A 79 -2.62 -8.84 2.61
N ASP A 80 -2.82 -10.13 2.30
CA ASP A 80 -4.14 -10.69 2.03
C ASP A 80 -5.01 -10.71 3.29
N SER A 81 -4.46 -11.13 4.44
CA SER A 81 -5.17 -11.08 5.72
C SER A 81 -5.58 -9.66 6.11
N ALA A 82 -4.72 -8.67 5.89
CA ALA A 82 -5.03 -7.26 6.12
C ALA A 82 -6.18 -6.78 5.21
N CYS A 83 -6.21 -7.21 3.95
CA CYS A 83 -7.31 -6.93 3.04
C CYS A 83 -8.64 -7.55 3.50
N GLU A 84 -8.63 -8.80 3.99
CA GLU A 84 -9.84 -9.49 4.45
C GLU A 84 -10.46 -8.85 5.69
N LYS A 85 -9.62 -8.42 6.65
CA LYS A 85 -10.06 -7.69 7.84
C LYS A 85 -10.83 -6.41 7.50
N ARG A 86 -10.61 -5.82 6.31
CA ARG A 86 -11.39 -4.67 5.84
C ARG A 86 -12.78 -5.04 5.36
N ARG A 87 -12.95 -6.24 4.82
CA ARG A 87 -14.23 -6.68 4.24
C ARG A 87 -15.25 -7.06 5.32
N GLN A 88 -14.77 -7.36 6.52
CA GLN A 88 -15.60 -7.72 7.69
C GLN A 88 -16.04 -6.50 8.52
N LYS A 89 -15.71 -5.27 8.11
CA LYS A 89 -15.94 -4.04 8.89
C LYS A 89 -16.66 -2.98 8.06
#